data_AF-A0A5K1ETW7-F1
#
_entry.id   AF-A0A5K1ETW7-F1
#
_cell.length_a   1.000
_cell.length_b   1.000
_cell.length_c   1.000
_cell.angle_alpha   90.00
_cell.angle_beta   90.00
_cell.angle_gamma   90.00
#
_symmetry.space_group_name_H-M   'P 1'
#
loop_
_entity.id
_entity.type
_entity.pdbx_description
1 polymer ?
#
loop_
_entity_poly.entity_id
_entity_poly.type
_entity_poly.pdbx_seq_one_letter_code
_entity_poly.pdbx_strand_id
1 'polypeptide(L)' 'YWQTAGEREGENPMKTPLPYIIIFGMSTPFVILAIAFANGWIKVPV' A
#
# COMPACT_ATOMS: atom_id res chain seq x y z
N TYR A 1 18.35 19.62 0.87
CA TYR A 1 18.12 18.87 2.13
C TYR A 1 16.72 18.29 2.03
N TRP A 2 16.55 17.18 1.31
CA TRP A 2 15.26 16.50 1.14
C TRP A 2 15.34 15.01 1.51
N GLN A 3 16.55 14.50 1.72
CA GLN A 3 16.81 13.18 2.28
C GLN A 3 17.26 13.35 3.73
N THR A 4 16.70 12.51 4.60
CA THR A 4 17.15 12.31 5.98
C THR A 4 18.58 11.75 6.01
N ALA A 5 19.24 11.81 7.17
CA ALA A 5 20.61 11.30 7.32
C ALA A 5 20.69 9.79 6.99
N GLY A 6 19.74 9.00 7.48
CA GLY A 6 19.66 7.56 7.20
C GLY A 6 19.44 7.22 5.72
N GLU A 7 18.62 7.99 5.00
CA GLU A 7 18.43 7.80 3.55
C GLU A 7 19.71 8.05 2.74
N ARG A 8 20.58 8.97 3.20
CA ARG A 8 21.90 9.21 2.58
C ARG A 8 22.92 8.12 2.86
N GLU A 9 22.77 7.43 3.99
CA GLU A 9 23.58 6.29 4.40
C GLU A 9 23.10 4.97 3.76
N GLY A 10 22.03 5.02 2.94
CA GLY A 10 21.48 3.85 2.27
C GLY A 10 20.66 2.96 3.20
N GLU A 11 20.14 3.49 4.31
CA GLU A 11 19.26 2.73 5.18
C GLU A 11 18.02 2.27 4.42
N ASN A 12 17.72 0.97 4.51
CA ASN A 12 16.56 0.39 3.86
C ASN A 12 15.27 0.98 4.48
N PRO A 13 14.42 1.67 3.71
CA PRO A 13 13.17 2.24 4.21
C PRO A 13 12.26 1.20 4.88
N MET A 14 12.35 -0.06 4.45
CA MET A 14 11.60 -1.20 4.99
C MET A 14 11.99 -1.60 6.42
N LYS A 15 12.99 -0.95 7.02
CA LYS A 15 13.34 -1.10 8.44
C LYS A 15 12.41 -0.31 9.37
N THR A 16 11.68 0.66 8.83
CA THR A 16 10.74 1.47 9.62
C THR A 16 9.31 0.95 9.45
N PRO A 17 8.42 1.13 10.45
CA PRO A 17 7.02 0.72 10.33
C PRO A 17 6.22 1.52 9.27
N LEU A 18 6.65 2.75 8.98
CA LEU A 18 5.94 3.70 8.13
C LEU A 18 5.63 3.18 6.71
N PRO A 19 6.59 2.62 5.94
CA PRO A 19 6.30 2.06 4.62
C PRO A 19 5.23 0.96 4.64
N TYR A 20 5.18 0.11 5.67
CA TYR A 20 4.17 -0.94 5.76
C TYR A 20 2.77 -0.38 6.02
N ILE A 21 2.66 0.68 6.82
CA ILE A 21 1.39 1.39 7.04
C ILE A 21 0.89 2.01 5.74
N ILE A 22 1.79 2.60 4.95
CA ILE A 22 1.46 3.18 3.65
C ILE A 22 1.00 2.09 2.67
N ILE A 23 1.75 0.99 2.55
CA ILE A 23 1.39 -0.13 1.68
C ILE A 23 0.04 -0.72 2.10
N PHE A 24 -0.18 -0.91 3.39
CA PHE A 24 -1.44 -1.42 3.92
C PHE A 24 -2.61 -0.45 3.61
N GLY A 25 -2.45 0.83 3.93
CA GLY A 25 -3.47 1.86 3.67
C GLY A 25 -3.79 2.00 2.18
N MET A 26 -2.77 1.99 1.32
CA MET A 26 -2.95 2.07 -0.13
C MET A 26 -3.53 0.79 -0.73
N SER A 27 -3.20 -0.39 -0.20
CA SER A 27 -3.70 -1.68 -0.72
C SER A 27 -5.12 -2.02 -0.26
N THR A 28 -5.52 -1.54 0.92
CA THR A 28 -6.86 -1.75 1.50
C THR A 28 -8.02 -1.53 0.51
N PRO A 29 -8.14 -0.42 -0.24
CA PRO A 29 -9.23 -0.23 -1.20
C PRO A 29 -9.26 -1.31 -2.28
N PHE A 30 -8.11 -1.78 -2.75
CA PHE A 30 -8.04 -2.82 -3.78
C PHE A 30 -8.45 -4.19 -3.24
N VAL A 31 -8.08 -4.50 -2.00
CA VAL A 31 -8.52 -5.74 -1.33
C VAL A 31 -10.04 -5.74 -1.16
N ILE A 32 -10.62 -4.61 -0.74
CA ILE A 32 -12.08 -4.45 -0.62
C ILE A 32 -12.74 -4.65 -1.98
N LEU A 33 -12.23 -4.03 -3.03
CA LEU A 33 -12.77 -4.18 -4.39
C LEU A 33 -12.64 -5.62 -4.91
N ALA A 34 -11.53 -6.28 -4.67
CA ALA A 34 -11.33 -7.68 -5.06
C ALA A 34 -12.35 -8.61 -4.38
N ILE A 35 -12.60 -8.40 -3.08
CA ILE A 35 -13.63 -9.14 -2.33
C ILE A 35 -15.02 -8.81 -2.86
N ALA A 36 -15.33 -7.54 -3.09
CA ALA A 36 -16.63 -7.11 -3.61
C ALA A 36 -16.90 -7.68 -5.01
N PHE A 37 -15.87 -7.76 -5.86
CA PHE A 37 -15.95 -8.39 -7.17
C PHE A 37 -16.18 -9.90 -7.07
N ALA A 38 -15.39 -10.61 -6.23
CA ALA A 38 -15.53 -12.04 -6.05
C ALA A 38 -16.90 -12.45 -5.47
N ASN A 39 -17.51 -11.61 -4.65
CA ASN A 39 -18.86 -11.82 -4.10
C ASN A 39 -19.99 -11.33 -5.02
N GLY A 40 -19.68 -10.80 -6.20
CA GLY A 40 -20.68 -10.31 -7.15
C GLY A 40 -21.39 -9.01 -6.74
N TRP A 41 -20.84 -8.26 -5.78
CA TRP A 41 -21.38 -6.96 -5.37
C TRP A 41 -21.08 -5.86 -6.41
N ILE A 42 -20.00 -6.03 -7.18
CA ILE A 42 -19.68 -5.19 -8.33
C ILE A 42 -20.20 -5.89 -9.60
N LYS A 43 -21.21 -5.30 -10.23
CA LYS A 43 -21.71 -5.76 -11.53
C LYS A 43 -20.79 -5.24 -12.62
N VAL A 44 -20.12 -6.16 -13.31
CA VAL A 44 -19.35 -5.83 -14.51
C VAL A 44 -20.32 -5.85 -15.70
N PRO A 45 -20.36 -4.80 -16.54
CA PRO A 45 -21.03 -4.92 -17.82
C PRO A 45 -20.27 -5.96 -18.65
N VAL A 46 -21.00 -6.91 -19.23
CA VAL A 46 -20.52 -7.88 -20.22
C VAL A 46 -20.68 -7.27 -21.60
#